data_AF-X1LA60-F1
#
_entry.id   AF-X1LA60-F1
#
_cell.length_a   1.000
_cell.length_b   1.000
_cell.length_c   1.000
_cell.angle_alpha   90.00
_cell.angle_beta   90.00
_cell.angle_gamma   90.00
#
_symmetry.space_group_name_H-M   'P 1'
#
loop_
_entity.id
_entity.type
_entity.pdbx_description
1 polymer ?
#
loop_
_entity_poly.entity_id
_entity_poly.type
_entity_poly.pdbx_seq_one_letter_code
_entity_poly.pdbx_strand_id
1 'polypeptide(L)'
;GDWPEVADIGMYSPISLANFDIRYPVFNAGLGIERLAMILYEVDDMRKLAYPQFSVAEYADDDIAGAITYITSPKTARGKKIARVGHLDHIQPYPFSGNNCSVMPVTVNND
;
A
#
# COMPACT_ATOMS: atom_id res chain seq x y z
N GLY A 1 -11.13 -28.60 -3.86
CA GLY A 1 -10.47 -28.30 -2.58
C GLY A 1 -9.24 -29.15 -2.54
N ASP A 2 -8.10 -28.54 -2.86
CA ASP A 2 -6.80 -29.19 -2.74
C ASP A 2 -6.34 -29.03 -1.29
N TRP A 3 -5.89 -30.11 -0.66
CA TRP A 3 -5.38 -30.09 0.70
C TRP A 3 -3.85 -30.08 0.64
N PRO A 4 -3.19 -28.92 0.80
CA PRO A 4 -1.75 -28.82 0.70
C PRO A 4 -1.08 -29.50 1.91
N GLU A 5 -0.01 -30.24 1.64
CA GLU A 5 0.88 -30.75 2.68
C GLU A 5 1.60 -29.58 3.36
N VAL A 6 1.51 -29.52 4.69
CA VAL A 6 2.10 -28.43 5.50
C VAL A 6 3.29 -28.89 6.35
N ALA A 7 3.39 -30.18 6.65
CA ALA A 7 4.37 -30.74 7.57
C ALA A 7 4.72 -32.18 7.20
N ASP A 8 5.94 -32.59 7.57
CA ASP A 8 6.39 -33.98 7.53
C ASP A 8 6.92 -34.37 8.92
N ILE A 9 6.66 -35.59 9.33
CA ILE A 9 7.05 -36.14 10.64
C ILE A 9 7.60 -37.55 10.50
N GLY A 10 8.57 -37.90 11.34
CA GLY A 10 9.17 -39.23 11.26
C GLY A 10 10.11 -39.56 12.39
N MET A 11 10.49 -40.83 12.46
CA MET A 11 11.57 -41.30 13.32
C MET A 11 12.86 -41.38 12.51
N TYR A 12 13.96 -40.90 13.09
CA TYR A 12 15.26 -41.12 12.47
C TYR A 12 15.63 -42.60 12.50
N SER A 13 16.25 -43.06 11.41
CA SER A 13 16.78 -44.42 11.33
C SER A 13 17.86 -44.65 12.40
N PRO A 14 17.82 -45.78 13.13
CA PRO A 14 18.87 -46.15 14.08
C PRO A 14 20.27 -46.18 13.46
N ILE A 15 20.37 -46.53 12.17
CA ILE A 15 21.64 -46.56 11.42
C ILE A 15 22.21 -45.14 11.28
N SER A 16 21.36 -44.16 10.99
CA SER A 16 21.77 -42.76 10.89
C SER A 16 22.16 -42.18 12.25
N LEU A 17 21.45 -42.56 13.31
CA LEU A 17 21.72 -42.11 14.68
C LEU A 17 23.05 -42.67 15.24
N ALA A 18 23.41 -43.90 14.86
CA ALA A 18 24.68 -44.52 15.25
C ALA A 18 25.91 -43.73 14.78
N ASN A 19 25.83 -43.04 13.63
CA ASN A 19 26.92 -42.18 13.13
C ASN A 19 27.19 -40.97 14.02
N PHE A 20 26.23 -40.58 14.86
CA PHE A 20 26.34 -39.45 15.79
C PHE A 20 26.42 -39.91 17.26
N ASP A 21 26.65 -41.20 17.51
CA ASP A 21 26.68 -41.83 18.84
C ASP A 21 25.39 -41.62 19.66
N ILE A 22 24.25 -41.50 18.97
CA ILE A 22 22.94 -41.34 19.59
C ILE A 22 22.29 -42.72 19.78
N ARG A 23 22.12 -43.12 21.04
CA ARG A 23 21.60 -44.46 21.40
C ARG A 23 20.09 -44.53 21.59
N TYR A 24 19.40 -43.39 21.58
CA TYR A 24 17.95 -43.30 21.80
C TYR A 24 17.21 -42.99 20.50
N PRO A 25 15.99 -43.50 20.30
CA PRO A 25 15.18 -43.13 19.13
C PRO A 25 14.84 -41.64 19.17
N VAL A 26 14.90 -40.99 18.01
CA VAL A 26 14.65 -39.55 17.87
C VAL A 26 13.48 -39.33 16.93
N PHE A 27 12.48 -38.60 17.40
CA PHE A 27 11.35 -38.11 16.62
C PHE A 27 11.67 -36.73 16.03
N ASN A 28 11.40 -36.55 14.75
CA ASN A 28 11.50 -35.27 14.05
C ASN A 28 10.11 -34.85 13.56
N ALA A 29 9.82 -33.56 13.69
CA ALA A 29 8.68 -32.93 13.04
C ALA A 29 9.15 -31.62 12.38
N GLY A 30 8.95 -31.53 11.07
CA GLY A 30 9.22 -30.34 10.28
C GLY A 30 7.92 -29.72 9.79
N LEU A 31 7.75 -28.42 10.03
CA LEU A 31 6.61 -27.64 9.54
C LEU A 31 7.12 -26.58 8.56
N GLY A 32 6.52 -26.52 7.37
CA GLY A 32 6.82 -25.48 6.39
C GLY A 32 6.13 -24.17 6.76
N ILE A 33 6.86 -23.25 7.40
CA ILE A 33 6.31 -21.96 7.86
C ILE A 33 5.78 -21.12 6.70
N GLU A 34 6.42 -21.17 5.55
CA GLU A 34 6.03 -20.41 4.37
C GLU A 34 4.71 -20.93 3.81
N ARG A 35 4.50 -22.26 3.82
CA ARG A 35 3.24 -22.85 3.39
C ARG A 35 2.11 -22.56 4.36
N LEU A 36 2.39 -22.56 5.66
CA LEU A 36 1.43 -22.13 6.67
C LEU A 36 1.07 -20.65 6.49
N ALA A 37 2.06 -19.79 6.21
CA ALA A 37 1.84 -18.38 5.94
C ALA A 37 0.99 -18.18 4.67
N MET A 38 1.24 -18.93 3.60
CA MET A 38 0.42 -18.88 2.39
C MET A 38 -1.06 -19.20 2.67
N ILE A 39 -1.34 -20.21 3.51
CA ILE A 39 -2.72 -20.56 3.91
C ILE A 39 -3.33 -19.47 4.79
N LEU A 40 -2.57 -18.94 5.75
CA LEU A 40 -3.07 -17.94 6.70
C LEU A 40 -3.37 -16.58 6.04
N TYR A 41 -2.53 -16.17 5.09
CA TYR A 41 -2.65 -14.91 4.37
C TYR A 41 -3.37 -15.05 3.03
N GLU A 42 -3.86 -16.25 2.70
CA GLU A 42 -4.55 -16.55 1.44
C GLU A 42 -3.75 -16.10 0.20
N VAL A 43 -2.44 -16.35 0.23
CA VAL A 43 -1.50 -15.96 -0.83
C VAL A 43 -1.08 -17.18 -1.65
N ASP A 44 -1.32 -17.12 -2.95
CA ASP A 44 -0.97 -18.22 -3.87
C ASP A 44 0.52 -18.28 -4.24
N ASP A 45 1.26 -17.18 -4.07
CA ASP A 45 2.68 -17.08 -4.44
C ASP A 45 3.54 -16.65 -3.26
N MET A 46 4.32 -17.59 -2.73
CA MET A 46 5.27 -17.38 -1.61
C MET A 46 6.23 -16.21 -1.86
N ARG A 47 6.58 -15.93 -3.11
CA ARG A 47 7.53 -14.85 -3.45
C ARG A 47 6.97 -13.46 -3.14
N LYS A 48 5.65 -13.28 -3.24
CA LYS A 48 4.98 -12.02 -2.85
C LYS A 48 5.09 -11.80 -1.34
N LEU A 49 5.03 -12.89 -0.56
CA LEU A 49 5.10 -12.85 0.89
C LEU A 49 6.54 -12.69 1.40
N ALA A 50 7.50 -13.42 0.83
CA ALA A 50 8.90 -13.38 1.24
C ALA A 50 9.63 -12.14 0.72
N TYR A 51 9.25 -11.63 -0.46
CA TYR A 51 9.90 -10.50 -1.11
C TYR A 51 8.90 -9.46 -1.63
N PRO A 52 8.10 -8.84 -0.74
CA PRO A 52 7.06 -7.90 -1.14
C PRO A 52 7.60 -6.70 -1.94
N GLN A 53 8.85 -6.27 -1.68
CA GLN A 53 9.50 -5.16 -2.38
C GLN A 53 9.73 -5.40 -3.88
N PHE A 54 9.78 -6.66 -4.32
CA PHE A 54 9.89 -7.02 -5.74
C PHE A 54 8.55 -7.38 -6.36
N SER A 55 7.47 -7.34 -5.58
CA SER A 55 6.10 -7.51 -6.06
C SER A 55 5.49 -6.16 -6.44
N VAL A 56 4.40 -6.20 -7.21
CA VAL A 56 3.67 -4.99 -7.58
C VAL A 56 3.06 -4.39 -6.32
N ALA A 57 3.45 -3.16 -5.98
CA ALA A 57 2.84 -2.42 -4.89
C ALA A 57 1.44 -1.97 -5.31
N GLU A 58 0.43 -2.42 -4.57
CA GLU A 58 -0.95 -1.93 -4.69
C GLU A 58 -1.14 -0.78 -3.70
N TYR A 59 -1.67 0.35 -4.19
CA TYR A 59 -2.00 1.51 -3.36
C TYR A 59 -3.52 1.64 -3.28
N ALA A 60 -4.05 1.89 -2.09
CA ALA A 60 -5.47 2.17 -1.94
C ALA A 60 -5.83 3.53 -2.56
N ASP A 61 -7.09 3.69 -2.97
CA ASP A 61 -7.57 4.96 -3.52
C ASP A 61 -7.34 6.13 -2.55
N ASP A 62 -7.48 5.89 -1.24
CA ASP A 62 -7.21 6.88 -0.19
C ASP A 62 -5.73 7.27 -0.11
N ASP A 63 -4.81 6.31 -0.32
CA ASP A 63 -3.37 6.58 -0.34
C ASP A 63 -3.02 7.45 -1.56
N ILE A 64 -3.61 7.13 -2.72
CA ILE A 64 -3.43 7.91 -3.96
C ILE A 64 -4.02 9.31 -3.78
N ALA A 65 -5.24 9.42 -3.24
CA ALA A 65 -5.90 10.69 -2.99
C ALA A 65 -5.11 11.57 -2.01
N GLY A 66 -4.56 10.98 -0.95
CA GLY A 66 -3.69 11.66 0.01
C GLY A 66 -2.33 12.08 -0.56
N ALA A 67 -1.83 11.36 -1.57
CA ALA A 67 -0.58 11.70 -2.25
C ALA A 67 -0.71 12.85 -3.25
N ILE A 68 -1.92 13.15 -3.74
CA ILE A 68 -2.17 14.26 -4.68
C ILE A 68 -2.02 15.60 -3.95
N THR A 69 -1.00 16.37 -4.33
CA THR A 69 -0.70 17.68 -3.73
C THR A 69 -0.49 18.75 -4.80
N TYR A 70 -0.67 20.01 -4.40
CA TYR A 70 -0.44 21.15 -5.28
C TYR A 70 1.06 21.32 -5.59
N ILE A 71 1.42 21.37 -6.87
CA ILE A 71 2.80 21.66 -7.32
C ILE A 71 3.24 23.05 -6.83
N THR A 72 2.34 24.03 -6.87
CA THR A 72 2.58 25.38 -6.37
C THR A 72 1.43 25.79 -5.47
N SER A 73 1.77 26.34 -4.30
CA SER A 73 0.81 26.97 -3.42
C SER A 73 1.32 28.35 -2.98
N PRO A 74 0.41 29.33 -2.81
CA PRO A 74 0.80 30.67 -2.37
C PRO A 74 1.37 30.63 -0.94
N LYS A 75 2.59 31.15 -0.79
CA LYS A 75 3.31 31.18 0.50
C LYS A 75 2.85 32.30 1.43
N THR A 76 2.30 33.39 0.88
CA THR A 76 1.89 34.56 1.65
C THR A 76 0.42 34.47 2.07
N ALA A 77 0.09 35.06 3.23
CA ALA A 77 -1.30 35.12 3.72
C ALA A 77 -2.25 35.79 2.70
N ARG A 78 -1.78 36.88 2.06
CA ARG A 78 -2.51 37.55 0.98
C ARG A 78 -2.74 36.62 -0.22
N GLY A 79 -1.71 35.90 -0.66
CA GLY A 79 -1.81 34.95 -1.77
C GLY A 79 -2.79 33.80 -1.48
N LYS A 80 -2.81 33.28 -0.25
CA LYS A 80 -3.80 32.27 0.18
C LYS A 80 -5.23 32.80 0.16
N LYS A 81 -5.44 34.06 0.59
CA LYS A 81 -6.76 34.72 0.54
C LYS A 81 -7.24 34.87 -0.91
N ILE A 82 -6.35 35.30 -1.82
CA ILE A 82 -6.66 35.43 -3.25
C ILE A 82 -6.98 34.08 -3.89
N ALA A 83 -6.16 33.04 -3.62
CA ALA A 83 -6.38 31.71 -4.18
C ALA A 83 -7.71 31.09 -3.72
N ARG A 84 -8.11 31.32 -2.45
CA ARG A 84 -9.39 30.83 -1.94
C ARG A 84 -10.59 31.50 -2.63
N VAL A 85 -10.55 32.82 -2.79
CA VAL A 85 -11.59 33.61 -3.47
C VAL A 85 -11.66 33.22 -4.95
N GLY A 86 -10.53 33.16 -5.65
CA GLY A 86 -10.50 32.75 -7.06
C GLY A 86 -10.96 31.30 -7.29
N HIS A 87 -10.76 30.39 -6.33
CA HIS A 87 -11.19 29.00 -6.45
C HIS A 87 -12.67 28.78 -6.15
N LEU A 88 -13.24 29.53 -5.19
CA LEU A 88 -14.64 29.37 -4.78
C LEU A 88 -15.62 30.24 -5.58
N ASP A 89 -15.21 31.44 -6.03
CA ASP A 89 -16.14 32.45 -6.55
C ASP A 89 -16.12 32.60 -8.09
N HIS A 90 -15.12 32.05 -8.79
CA HIS A 90 -14.95 32.24 -10.24
C HIS A 90 -15.07 30.98 -11.12
N ILE A 91 -15.11 29.78 -10.53
CA ILE A 91 -15.17 28.51 -11.29
C ILE A 91 -16.62 28.04 -11.51
N GLN A 92 -17.62 28.65 -10.84
CA GLN A 92 -18.99 28.54 -11.32
C GLN A 92 -19.07 29.25 -12.68
N PRO A 93 -19.48 28.58 -13.76
CA PRO A 93 -19.27 29.06 -15.12
C PRO A 93 -20.05 30.36 -15.34
N TYR A 94 -19.34 31.49 -15.41
CA TYR A 94 -19.85 32.64 -16.13
C TYR A 94 -19.92 32.22 -17.61
N PRO A 95 -21.10 32.23 -18.25
CA PRO A 95 -21.21 31.83 -19.66
C PRO A 95 -20.26 32.68 -20.50
N PHE A 96 -19.51 31.99 -21.37
CA PHE A 96 -18.42 32.56 -22.16
C PHE A 96 -18.91 33.77 -22.98
N SER A 97 -18.49 34.98 -22.58
CA SER A 97 -18.86 36.23 -23.25
C SER A 97 -17.68 36.77 -24.06
N GLY A 98 -17.51 36.23 -25.28
CA GLY A 98 -16.67 36.83 -26.32
C GLY A 98 -15.20 37.12 -25.96
N ASN A 99 -14.47 37.68 -26.92
CA ASN A 99 -13.01 37.65 -26.95
C ASN A 99 -12.30 38.57 -25.93
N ASN A 100 -13.04 39.26 -25.05
CA ASN A 100 -12.49 40.18 -24.04
C ASN A 100 -12.98 39.78 -22.64
N CYS A 101 -12.37 38.74 -22.06
CA CYS A 101 -12.59 38.36 -20.67
C CYS A 101 -11.99 39.42 -19.74
N SER A 102 -12.83 40.28 -19.18
CA SER A 102 -12.48 41.13 -18.03
C SER A 102 -13.26 40.66 -16.81
N VAL A 103 -12.54 40.27 -15.76
CA VAL A 103 -13.12 39.96 -14.45
C VAL A 103 -13.52 41.26 -13.76
N MET A 104 -14.79 41.39 -13.39
CA MET A 104 -15.26 42.53 -12.60
C MET A 104 -14.55 42.53 -11.23
N PRO A 105 -14.12 43.70 -10.72
CA PRO A 105 -13.38 43.78 -9.47
C PRO A 105 -14.29 43.34 -8.30
N VAL A 106 -13.90 42.28 -7.61
CA VAL A 106 -14.51 41.91 -6.32
C VAL A 106 -14.00 42.92 -5.28
N THR A 107 -14.91 43.75 -4.76
CA THR A 107 -14.63 44.63 -3.62
C THR A 107 -14.32 43.77 -2.40
N VAL A 108 -13.04 43.70 -2.02
CA VAL A 108 -12.64 43.14 -0.73
C VAL A 108 -12.96 44.18 0.33
N ASN A 109 -14.11 44.05 0.99
CA ASN A 109 -14.38 44.79 2.22
C ASN A 109 -13.36 44.36 3.28
N ASN A 110 -12.65 45.34 3.82
CA ASN A 110 -11.79 45.20 4.98
C ASN A 110 -12.63 45.46 6.23
N ASP A 111 -13.38 44.44 6.65
CA ASP A 111 -13.86 44.32 8.02
C ASP A 111 -13.03 43.26 8.74
#